data_AF-A0A2S2DS61-F1
#
_entry.id   AF-A0A2S2DS61-F1
#
_cell.length_a   1.000
_cell.length_b   1.000
_cell.length_c   1.000
_cell.angle_alpha   90.00
_cell.angle_beta   90.00
_cell.angle_gamma   90.00
#
_symmetry.space_group_name_H-M   'P 1'
#
loop_
_entity.id
_entity.type
_entity.pdbx_description
1 polymer ?
#
loop_
_entity_poly.entity_id
_entity_poly.type
_entity_poly.pdbx_seq_one_letter_code
_entity_poly.pdbx_strand_id
1 'polypeptide(L)'
;MGVVALFIYFWPTLRARDVRHPAFTSIFLINLLLGWLFIPWVLVLAWAYRHKKVVEPPTKKCPECAEIVLLEATRCKHCQAVMN
;
A
#
# COMPACT_ATOMS: atom_id res chain seq x y z
N MET A 1 -15.15 -16.28 27.76
CA MET A 1 -13.85 -15.59 27.66
C MET A 1 -13.12 -15.81 26.34
N GLY A 2 -13.21 -16.97 25.67
CA GLY A 2 -12.47 -17.23 24.41
C GLY A 2 -12.93 -16.46 23.16
N VAL A 3 -14.20 -16.07 23.07
CA VAL A 3 -14.76 -15.40 21.88
C VAL A 3 -14.27 -13.95 21.73
N VAL A 4 -14.08 -13.23 22.84
CA VAL A 4 -13.57 -11.84 22.84
C VAL A 4 -12.12 -11.80 22.33
N ALA A 5 -11.32 -12.83 22.67
CA ALA A 5 -9.96 -12.96 22.17
C ALA A 5 -9.92 -13.14 20.64
N LEU A 6 -10.89 -13.87 20.05
CA LEU A 6 -10.99 -14.03 18.59
C LEU A 6 -11.30 -12.73 17.85
N PHE A 7 -12.15 -11.87 18.43
CA PHE A 7 -12.45 -10.55 17.84
C PHE A 7 -11.26 -9.59 17.90
N ILE A 8 -10.48 -9.61 18.99
CA ILE A 8 -9.22 -8.84 19.10
C ILE A 8 -8.16 -9.41 18.12
N TYR A 9 -8.14 -10.73 17.93
CA TYR A 9 -7.21 -11.42 17.03
C TYR A 9 -7.43 -11.08 15.55
N PHE A 10 -8.69 -10.95 15.12
CA PHE A 10 -9.04 -10.59 13.74
C PHE A 10 -9.09 -9.09 13.47
N TRP A 11 -8.89 -8.25 14.49
CA TRP A 11 -8.85 -6.80 14.36
C TRP A 11 -7.82 -6.27 13.33
N PRO A 12 -6.57 -6.79 13.25
CA PRO A 12 -5.59 -6.33 12.27
C PRO A 12 -6.03 -6.65 10.84
N THR A 13 -6.71 -7.78 10.64
CA THR A 13 -7.17 -8.27 9.34
C THR A 13 -8.36 -7.45 8.82
N LEU A 14 -9.27 -7.05 9.72
CA LEU A 14 -10.39 -6.15 9.40
C LEU A 14 -9.88 -4.76 9.01
N ARG A 15 -8.91 -4.22 9.75
CA ARG A 15 -8.29 -2.93 9.42
C ARG A 15 -7.54 -2.99 8.09
N ALA A 16 -6.76 -4.04 7.82
CA ALA A 16 -5.99 -4.17 6.58
C ALA A 16 -6.85 -4.26 5.31
N ARG A 17 -8.07 -4.83 5.41
CA ARG A 17 -9.02 -4.92 4.30
C ARG A 17 -9.56 -3.55 3.87
N ASP A 18 -9.76 -2.66 4.83
CA ASP A 18 -10.38 -1.34 4.59
C ASP A 18 -9.41 -0.35 3.90
N VAL A 19 -8.10 -0.50 4.13
CA VAL A 19 -7.08 0.42 3.59
C VAL A 19 -6.54 0.00 2.22
N ARG A 20 -7.03 -1.09 1.59
CA ARG A 20 -6.48 -1.64 0.31
C ARG A 20 -4.95 -1.73 0.34
N HIS A 21 -4.40 -2.23 1.45
CA HIS A 21 -2.95 -2.38 1.62
C HIS A 21 -2.43 -3.42 0.59
N PRO A 22 -1.43 -3.12 -0.27
CA PRO A 22 -0.93 -4.06 -1.26
C PRO A 22 -0.25 -5.29 -0.61
N ALA A 23 0.06 -5.21 0.68
CA ALA A 23 0.58 -6.31 1.50
C ALA A 23 -0.50 -7.04 2.32
N PHE A 24 -1.78 -6.88 1.96
CA PHE A 24 -2.92 -7.56 2.60
C PHE A 24 -2.69 -9.07 2.70
N THR A 25 -2.19 -9.70 1.63
CA THR A 25 -1.91 -11.14 1.57
C THR A 25 -0.84 -11.57 2.57
N SER A 26 0.21 -10.76 2.78
CA SER A 26 1.26 -11.04 3.78
C SER A 26 0.75 -10.85 5.21
N ILE A 27 -0.02 -9.79 5.48
CA ILE A 27 -0.65 -9.56 6.79
C ILE A 27 -1.60 -10.71 7.15
N PHE A 28 -2.38 -11.19 6.16
CA PHE A 28 -3.27 -12.33 6.32
C PHE A 28 -2.51 -13.65 6.58
N LEU A 29 -1.48 -13.95 5.78
CA LEU A 29 -0.70 -15.18 5.94
C LEU A 29 0.01 -15.25 7.29
N ILE A 30 0.60 -14.16 7.77
CA ILE A 30 1.30 -14.15 9.06
C ILE A 30 0.30 -14.32 10.21
N ASN A 31 -0.87 -13.68 10.14
CA ASN A 31 -1.91 -13.85 11.16
C ASN A 31 -2.49 -15.28 11.17
N LEU A 32 -2.58 -15.94 10.00
CA LEU A 32 -3.08 -17.30 9.85
C LEU A 32 -2.06 -18.37 10.31
N LEU A 33 -0.78 -18.19 9.98
CA LEU A 33 0.26 -19.19 10.23
C LEU A 33 0.98 -19.01 11.58
N LEU A 34 1.07 -17.77 12.09
CA LEU A 34 1.87 -17.44 13.29
C LEU A 34 1.12 -16.66 14.36
N GLY A 35 -0.18 -16.37 14.23
CA GLY A 35 -0.85 -15.52 15.23
C GLY A 35 -1.08 -16.21 16.59
N TRP A 36 -0.82 -17.51 16.73
CA TRP A 36 -0.69 -18.16 18.05
C TRP A 36 0.47 -17.62 18.91
N LEU A 37 1.42 -16.87 18.30
CA LEU A 37 2.54 -16.24 18.99
C LEU A 37 2.31 -14.73 19.12
N PHE A 38 2.43 -14.23 20.35
CA PHE A 38 2.20 -12.82 20.68
C PHE A 38 3.14 -11.85 19.92
N ILE A 39 4.40 -12.25 19.70
CA ILE A 39 5.42 -11.40 19.05
C ILE A 39 5.09 -11.14 17.55
N PRO A 40 4.86 -12.17 16.70
CA PRO A 40 4.40 -11.97 15.32
C PRO A 40 3.12 -11.13 15.21
N TRP A 41 2.17 -11.29 16.14
CA TRP A 41 0.93 -10.51 16.13
C TRP A 41 1.20 -9.00 16.32
N VAL A 42 2.03 -8.62 17.29
CA VAL A 42 2.41 -7.22 17.54
C VAL A 42 3.20 -6.63 16.36
N LEU A 43 4.09 -7.41 15.74
CA LEU A 43 4.85 -6.98 14.56
C LEU A 43 3.94 -6.70 13.36
N VAL A 44 2.98 -7.59 13.08
CA VAL A 44 1.99 -7.40 12.02
C VAL A 44 1.11 -6.19 12.29
N LEU A 45 0.69 -6.00 13.54
CA LEU A 45 -0.08 -4.81 13.94
C LEU A 45 0.72 -3.54 13.66
N ALA A 46 1.97 -3.46 14.13
CA ALA A 46 2.85 -2.33 13.88
C ALA A 46 3.07 -2.08 12.38
N TRP A 47 3.18 -3.15 11.57
CA TRP A 47 3.36 -3.03 10.13
C TRP A 47 2.08 -2.55 9.41
N ALA A 48 0.91 -3.01 9.84
CA ALA A 48 -0.39 -2.56 9.33
C ALA A 48 -0.62 -1.05 9.55
N TYR A 49 -0.04 -0.47 10.61
CA TYR A 49 -0.08 0.98 10.86
C TYR A 49 0.98 1.77 10.10
N ARG A 50 2.05 1.13 9.58
CA ARG A 50 3.17 1.82 8.91
C ARG A 50 2.95 2.09 7.42
N HIS A 51 1.70 2.10 6.95
CA HIS A 51 1.45 2.28 5.53
C HIS A 51 1.78 3.70 5.07
N LYS A 52 2.89 3.85 4.36
CA LYS A 52 3.18 5.06 3.58
C LYS A 52 2.25 5.02 2.36
N LYS A 53 1.41 6.04 2.19
CA LYS A 53 0.70 6.23 0.92
C LYS A 53 1.76 6.46 -0.15
N VAL A 54 1.80 5.58 -1.16
CA VAL A 54 2.56 5.87 -2.38
C VAL A 54 1.75 6.96 -3.09
N VAL A 55 2.21 8.20 -2.97
CA VAL A 55 1.66 9.31 -3.75
C VAL A 55 2.15 9.09 -5.17
N GLU A 56 1.28 8.60 -6.04
CA GLU A 56 1.60 8.54 -7.46
C GLU A 56 1.87 9.97 -7.95
N PRO A 57 3.04 10.23 -8.56
CA PRO A 57 3.35 11.56 -9.05
C PRO A 57 2.32 11.93 -10.12
N PRO A 58 1.81 13.17 -10.10
CA PRO A 58 0.78 13.57 -11.04
C PRO A 58 1.36 13.55 -12.47
N THR A 59 0.56 13.15 -13.45
CA THR A 59 0.99 12.98 -14.85
C THR A 59 0.24 13.92 -15.79
N LYS A 60 0.90 14.33 -16.87
CA LYS A 60 0.36 15.14 -17.98
C LYS A 60 0.60 14.44 -19.32
N LYS A 61 -0.24 14.71 -20.32
CA LYS A 61 -0.02 14.25 -21.70
C LYS A 61 0.92 15.21 -22.42
N CYS A 62 1.89 14.68 -23.15
CA CYS A 62 2.72 15.48 -24.04
C CYS A 62 1.88 15.95 -25.25
N PRO A 63 1.91 17.23 -25.62
CA PRO A 63 1.09 17.75 -26.73
C PRO A 63 1.54 17.27 -28.10
N GLU A 64 2.82 16.90 -28.27
CA GLU A 64 3.36 16.49 -29.57
C GLU A 64 3.19 14.99 -29.85
N CYS A 65 3.50 14.13 -28.87
CA CYS A 65 3.51 12.68 -29.05
C CYS A 65 2.41 11.93 -28.28
N ALA A 66 1.57 12.63 -27.52
CA ALA A 66 0.49 12.09 -26.69
C ALA A 66 0.92 11.07 -25.60
N GLU A 67 2.22 10.90 -25.37
CA GLU A 67 2.78 10.07 -24.29
C GLU A 67 2.40 10.63 -22.91
N ILE A 68 2.24 9.73 -21.93
CA ILE A 68 2.01 10.09 -20.53
C ILE A 68 3.36 10.39 -19.87
N VAL A 69 3.54 11.63 -19.43
CA VAL A 69 4.79 12.09 -18.82
C VAL A 69 4.51 12.67 -17.43
N LEU A 70 5.47 12.60 -16.52
CA LEU A 70 5.37 13.21 -15.19
C LEU A 70 5.15 14.72 -15.30
N LEU A 71 4.34 15.29 -14.41
CA LEU A 71 4.06 16.73 -14.41
C LEU A 71 5.32 17.57 -14.21
N GLU A 72 6.25 17.08 -13.38
CA GLU A 72 7.56 17.67 -13.11
C GLU A 72 8.58 17.52 -14.25
N ALA A 73 8.26 16.76 -15.31
CA ALA A 73 9.18 16.60 -16.43
C ALA A 73 9.24 17.87 -17.28
N THR A 74 10.47 18.38 -17.47
CA THR A 74 10.78 19.48 -18.39
C THR A 74 10.92 19.01 -19.83
N ARG A 75 11.22 17.73 -20.07
CA ARG A 75 11.36 17.14 -21.40
C ARG A 75 10.70 15.78 -21.51
N CYS A 76 10.05 15.52 -22.64
CA CYS A 76 9.47 14.20 -22.93
C CYS A 76 10.56 13.18 -23.30
N LYS A 77 10.52 11.99 -22.71
CA LYS A 77 11.48 10.90 -23.04
C LYS A 77 11.35 10.37 -24.46
N HIS A 78 10.16 10.52 -25.07
CA HIS A 78 9.85 9.92 -26.37
C HIS A 78 10.18 10.86 -27.54
N CYS A 79 9.68 12.09 -27.50
CA CYS A 79 9.88 13.08 -28.58
C CYS A 79 10.87 14.19 -28.21
N GLN A 80 11.41 14.23 -26.99
CA GLN A 80 12.33 15.27 -26.51
C GLN A 80 11.79 16.71 -26.51
N ALA A 81 10.49 16.89 -26.77
CA ALA A 81 9.79 18.17 -26.66
C ALA A 81 9.97 18.79 -25.27
N VAL A 82 10.20 20.09 -25.24
CA VAL A 82 10.32 20.87 -24.01
C VAL A 82 8.92 21.21 -23.51
N MET A 83 8.61 20.79 -22.29
CA MET A 83 7.33 21.03 -21.63
C MET A 83 7.58 22.05 -20.51
N ASN A 84 7.59 23.33 -20.88
CA ASN A 84 7.66 24.45 -19.94
C ASN A 84 6.27 24.87 -19.48
#